data_AF-A0A1G1CDS2-F1
#
_entry.id   AF-A0A1G1CDS2-F1
#
_cell.length_a   1.000
_cell.length_b   1.000
_cell.length_c   1.000
_cell.angle_alpha   90.00
_cell.angle_beta   90.00
_cell.angle_gamma   90.00
#
_symmetry.space_group_name_H-M   'P 1'
#
loop_
_entity.id
_entity.type
_entity.pdbx_description
1 polymer ?
#
loop_
_entity_poly.entity_id
_entity_poly.type
_entity_poly.pdbx_seq_one_letter_code
_entity_poly.pdbx_strand_id
1 'polypeptide(L)'
;MQQRAITVVRALYDRLQTAAIALAEPVGGEMAVRLRMSPDRPGVLQEPLNRFLSHYTNASGLVYLAFCTPEERAAVERRYPFAEYGAVQWQTPGALDAFLERVRRLDRPPVDRIRRAHRTPPVIWGR
;
A
#
# COMPACT_ATOMS: atom_id res chain seq x y z
N MET A 1 3.76 10.43 -18.39
CA MET A 1 3.97 10.02 -16.98
C MET A 1 4.19 8.51 -16.84
N GLN A 2 3.38 7.67 -17.51
CA GLN A 2 3.43 6.21 -17.43
C GLN A 2 4.78 5.57 -17.81
N GLN A 3 5.45 6.04 -18.87
CA GLN A 3 6.74 5.48 -19.31
C GLN A 3 7.84 5.56 -18.24
N ARG A 4 7.94 6.70 -17.53
CA ARG A 4 8.95 6.88 -16.47
C ARG A 4 8.71 5.91 -15.30
N ALA A 5 7.45 5.72 -14.92
CA ALA A 5 7.06 4.80 -13.86
C ALA A 5 7.43 3.35 -14.19
N ILE A 6 7.18 2.92 -15.43
CA ILE A 6 7.58 1.60 -15.93
C ILE A 6 9.10 1.40 -15.83
N THR A 7 9.87 2.38 -16.30
CA THR A 7 11.34 2.33 -16.24
C THR A 7 11.84 2.17 -14.80
N VAL A 8 11.29 2.93 -13.86
CA VAL A 8 11.70 2.87 -12.45
C VAL A 8 11.33 1.53 -11.81
N VAL A 9 10.11 1.02 -12.05
CA VAL A 9 9.68 -0.28 -11.51
C VAL A 9 10.58 -1.41 -12.00
N ARG A 10 10.91 -1.42 -13.30
CA ARG A 10 11.84 -2.39 -13.89
C ARG A 10 13.23 -2.29 -13.27
N ALA A 11 13.80 -1.08 -13.24
CA ALA A 11 15.12 -0.86 -12.68
C ALA A 11 15.21 -1.27 -11.19
N LEU A 12 14.16 -1.06 -10.40
CA LEU A 12 14.10 -1.51 -9.00
C LEU A 12 14.01 -3.03 -8.90
N TYR A 13 13.22 -3.67 -9.76
CA TYR A 13 13.11 -5.13 -9.79
C TYR A 13 14.43 -5.79 -10.18
N ASP A 14 15.10 -5.28 -11.21
CA ASP A 14 16.39 -5.79 -11.69
C ASP A 14 17.48 -5.70 -10.61
N ARG A 15 17.40 -4.69 -9.72
CA ARG A 15 18.32 -4.51 -8.60
C ARG A 15 18.02 -5.40 -7.40
N LEU A 16 16.74 -5.67 -7.13
CA LEU A 16 16.34 -6.38 -5.90
C LEU A 16 16.12 -7.87 -6.12
N GLN A 17 15.56 -8.26 -7.27
CA GLN A 17 15.27 -9.61 -7.82
C GLN A 17 14.49 -10.59 -6.93
N THR A 18 14.42 -10.34 -5.63
CA THR A 18 13.87 -11.19 -4.57
C THR A 18 12.63 -10.57 -3.93
N ALA A 19 12.31 -9.32 -4.26
CA ALA A 19 11.16 -8.59 -3.75
C ALA A 19 10.11 -8.35 -4.84
N ALA A 20 8.84 -8.35 -4.43
CA ALA A 20 7.78 -7.82 -5.27
C ALA A 20 7.82 -6.28 -5.21
N ILE A 21 7.84 -5.66 -6.38
CA ILE A 21 7.81 -4.20 -6.53
C ILE A 21 6.43 -3.83 -7.06
N ALA A 22 5.78 -2.89 -6.40
CA ALA A 22 4.47 -2.40 -6.80
C ALA A 22 4.45 -0.88 -6.81
N LEU A 23 3.85 -0.32 -7.86
CA LEU A 23 3.41 1.07 -7.89
C LEU A 23 1.91 1.08 -7.63
N ALA A 24 1.47 1.88 -6.67
CA ALA A 24 0.08 2.05 -6.34
C ALA A 24 -0.28 3.53 -6.29
N GLU A 25 -1.55 3.83 -6.56
CA GLU A 25 -2.10 5.19 -6.52
C GLU A 25 -3.45 5.19 -5.78
N PRO A 26 -3.80 6.32 -5.14
CA PRO A 26 -5.11 6.48 -4.53
C PRO A 26 -6.18 6.71 -5.61
N VAL A 27 -7.24 5.89 -5.60
CA VAL A 27 -8.39 6.03 -6.52
C VAL A 27 -9.66 5.77 -5.74
N GLY A 28 -10.52 6.78 -5.58
CA GLY A 28 -11.82 6.60 -4.92
C GLY A 28 -11.74 6.08 -3.49
N GLY A 29 -10.68 6.43 -2.75
CA GLY A 29 -10.44 5.95 -1.38
C GLY A 29 -9.83 4.54 -1.29
N GLU A 30 -9.28 4.03 -2.40
CA GLU A 30 -8.56 2.76 -2.51
C GLU A 30 -7.10 2.97 -2.90
N MET A 31 -6.20 2.07 -2.52
CA MET A 31 -4.83 2.05 -3.05
C MET A 31 -4.69 1.04 -4.19
N ALA A 32 -4.99 1.45 -5.42
CA ALA A 32 -4.96 0.59 -6.59
C ALA A 32 -3.54 0.34 -7.09
N VAL A 33 -3.14 -0.91 -7.26
CA VAL A 33 -1.85 -1.29 -7.85
C VAL A 33 -1.93 -1.13 -9.36
N ARG A 34 -1.12 -0.24 -9.93
CA ARG A 34 -1.06 0.00 -11.38
C ARG A 34 0.02 -0.81 -12.07
N LEU A 35 1.18 -0.94 -11.43
CA LEU A 35 2.30 -1.71 -11.97
C LEU A 35 2.80 -2.66 -10.89
N ARG A 36 3.13 -3.90 -11.27
CA ARG A 36 3.75 -4.88 -10.37
C ARG A 36 4.78 -5.73 -11.11
N MET A 37 5.92 -5.96 -10.49
CA MET A 37 6.87 -7.02 -10.85
C MET A 37 7.15 -7.87 -9.63
N SER A 38 7.37 -9.17 -9.82
CA SER A 38 7.52 -10.07 -8.69
C SER A 38 8.28 -11.36 -9.03
N PRO A 39 8.96 -11.99 -8.05
CA PRO A 39 9.73 -13.22 -8.28
C PRO A 39 8.89 -14.42 -8.73
N ASP A 40 7.58 -14.43 -8.46
CA ASP A 40 6.66 -15.47 -8.97
C ASP A 40 6.46 -15.40 -10.49
N ARG A 41 6.75 -14.26 -11.12
CA ARG A 41 6.72 -14.06 -12.58
C ARG A 41 7.92 -13.19 -13.00
N PRO A 42 9.14 -13.74 -12.98
CA PRO A 42 10.35 -12.97 -13.25
C PRO A 42 10.32 -12.28 -14.60
N GLY A 43 10.74 -11.01 -14.65
CA GLY A 43 10.80 -10.22 -15.88
C GLY A 43 9.45 -9.76 -16.45
N VAL A 44 8.33 -10.16 -15.86
CA VAL A 44 6.99 -9.78 -16.33
C VAL A 44 6.47 -8.57 -15.56
N LEU A 45 6.27 -7.46 -16.28
CA LEU A 45 5.51 -6.32 -15.79
C LEU A 45 4.02 -6.64 -15.86
N GLN A 46 3.34 -6.54 -14.73
CA GLN A 46 1.91 -6.84 -14.57
C GLN A 46 1.14 -5.54 -14.34
N GLU A 47 -0.04 -5.44 -14.94
CA GLU A 47 -1.01 -4.35 -14.76
C GLU A 47 -2.33 -4.92 -14.19
N PRO A 48 -2.36 -5.23 -12.89
CA PRO A 48 -3.53 -5.87 -12.29
C PRO A 48 -4.72 -4.91 -12.22
N LEU A 49 -5.88 -5.33 -12.71
CA LEU A 49 -7.08 -4.48 -12.73
C LEU A 49 -7.76 -4.36 -11.35
N ASN A 50 -7.77 -5.43 -10.56
CA ASN A 50 -8.51 -5.52 -9.29
C ASN A 50 -7.59 -5.87 -8.11
N ARG A 51 -6.46 -5.16 -7.99
CA ARG A 51 -5.53 -5.37 -6.88
C ARG A 51 -5.36 -4.10 -6.07
N PHE A 52 -5.81 -4.16 -4.82
CA PHE A 52 -5.77 -3.04 -3.89
C PHE A 52 -4.85 -3.35 -2.70
N LEU A 53 -4.20 -2.32 -2.17
CA LEU A 53 -3.37 -2.41 -0.98
C LEU A 53 -4.13 -1.90 0.24
N SER A 54 -3.93 -2.55 1.38
CA SER A 54 -4.50 -2.08 2.65
C SER A 54 -3.88 -0.75 3.07
N HIS A 55 -4.73 0.19 3.47
CA HIS A 55 -4.32 1.47 4.05
C HIS A 55 -3.56 1.31 5.37
N TYR A 56 -3.96 0.33 6.19
CA TYR A 56 -3.44 0.17 7.55
C TYR A 56 -2.28 -0.82 7.66
N THR A 57 -2.04 -1.68 6.67
CA THR A 57 -1.02 -2.75 6.80
C THR A 57 0.00 -2.79 5.67
N ASN A 58 -0.16 -1.98 4.63
CA ASN A 58 0.82 -1.88 3.55
C ASN A 58 1.62 -0.57 3.64
N ALA A 59 2.91 -0.62 3.30
CA ALA A 59 3.79 0.54 3.31
C ALA A 59 3.25 1.70 2.45
N SER A 60 2.77 1.43 1.23
CA SER A 60 2.22 2.48 0.35
C SER A 60 0.93 3.08 0.90
N GLY A 61 0.08 2.25 1.52
CA GLY A 61 -1.14 2.71 2.18
C GLY A 61 -0.85 3.59 3.40
N LEU A 62 0.15 3.23 4.20
CA LEU A 62 0.57 4.01 5.36
C LEU A 62 1.24 5.33 4.95
N VAL A 63 2.03 5.32 3.87
CA VAL A 63 2.57 6.56 3.29
C VAL A 63 1.43 7.45 2.80
N TYR A 64 0.42 6.89 2.12
CA TYR A 64 -0.75 7.67 1.72
C TYR A 64 -1.48 8.27 2.93
N LEU A 65 -1.81 7.48 3.95
CA LEU A 65 -2.44 7.97 5.18
C LEU A 65 -1.62 9.03 5.93
N ALA A 66 -0.29 8.99 5.80
CA ALA A 66 0.57 9.99 6.41
C ALA A 66 0.46 11.34 5.68
N PHE A 67 0.24 11.37 4.38
CA PHE A 67 0.30 12.61 3.59
C PHE A 67 -1.02 13.05 2.96
N CYS A 68 -2.08 12.25 3.09
CA CYS A 68 -3.39 12.59 2.56
C CYS A 68 -4.04 13.76 3.32
N THR A 69 -5.01 14.42 2.68
CA THR A 69 -5.79 15.48 3.32
C THR A 69 -6.79 14.90 4.35
N PRO A 70 -7.34 15.72 5.26
CA PRO A 70 -8.39 15.29 6.17
C PRO A 70 -9.62 14.71 5.45
N GLU A 71 -10.00 15.27 4.30
CA GLU A 71 -11.13 14.81 3.49
C GLU A 71 -10.86 13.42 2.90
N GLU A 72 -9.66 13.21 2.35
CA GLU A 72 -9.21 11.91 1.86
C GLU A 72 -9.17 10.87 2.97
N ARG A 73 -8.65 11.25 4.15
CA ARG A 73 -8.63 10.38 5.32
C ARG A 73 -10.04 9.98 5.77
N ALA A 74 -10.97 10.93 5.78
CA ALA A 74 -12.37 10.64 6.10
C ALA A 74 -13.04 9.72 5.06
N ALA A 75 -12.68 9.86 3.77
CA ALA A 75 -13.15 8.97 2.72
C ALA A 75 -12.63 7.53 2.91
N VAL A 76 -11.35 7.38 3.25
CA VAL A 76 -10.76 6.07 3.60
C VAL A 76 -11.48 5.47 4.80
N GLU A 77 -11.62 6.20 5.90
CA GLU A 77 -12.25 5.69 7.13
C GLU A 77 -13.70 5.26 6.93
N ARG A 78 -14.45 5.98 6.07
CA ARG A 78 -15.84 5.62 5.73
C ARG A 78 -15.94 4.28 4.99
N ARG A 79 -14.92 3.94 4.20
CA ARG A 79 -14.86 2.71 3.40
C ARG A 79 -14.16 1.58 4.15
N TYR A 80 -13.19 1.93 4.98
CA TYR A 80 -12.34 1.04 5.76
C TYR A 80 -12.30 1.50 7.21
N PRO A 81 -13.37 1.27 8.00
CA PRO A 81 -13.37 1.67 9.40
C PRO A 81 -12.17 1.10 10.17
N PHE A 82 -11.48 1.95 10.94
CA PHE A 82 -10.29 1.55 11.69
C PHE A 82 -10.57 0.36 12.61
N ALA A 83 -11.74 0.33 13.26
CA ALA A 83 -12.13 -0.74 14.16
C ALA A 83 -12.09 -2.13 13.49
N GLU A 84 -12.41 -2.20 12.20
CA GLU A 84 -12.46 -3.44 11.43
C GLU A 84 -11.12 -3.75 10.74
N TYR A 85 -10.49 -2.74 10.14
CA TYR A 85 -9.35 -2.94 9.24
C TYR A 85 -8.00 -2.57 9.86
N GLY A 86 -7.98 -1.69 10.86
CA GLY A 86 -6.78 -1.15 11.49
C GLY A 86 -6.50 -1.70 12.89
N ALA A 87 -7.54 -2.01 13.67
CA ALA A 87 -7.42 -2.35 15.09
C ALA A 87 -6.55 -3.60 15.35
N VAL A 88 -6.61 -4.61 14.47
CA VAL A 88 -5.78 -5.83 14.60
C VAL A 88 -4.27 -5.51 14.58
N GLN A 89 -3.85 -4.53 13.78
CA GLN A 89 -2.45 -4.17 13.64
C GLN A 89 -2.03 -3.09 14.65
N TRP A 90 -2.88 -2.09 14.86
CA TRP A 90 -2.50 -0.88 15.60
C TRP A 90 -3.07 -0.82 17.01
N GLN A 91 -4.05 -1.66 17.33
CA GLN A 91 -4.80 -1.72 18.60
C GLN A 91 -5.65 -0.47 18.88
N THR A 92 -5.07 0.72 18.71
CA THR A 92 -5.73 2.01 18.94
C THR A 92 -5.47 2.99 17.80
N PRO A 93 -6.40 3.93 17.52
CA PRO A 93 -6.16 4.98 16.52
C PRO A 93 -4.91 5.82 16.83
N GLY A 94 -4.67 6.13 18.11
CA GLY A 94 -3.51 6.92 18.53
C GLY A 94 -2.16 6.26 18.24
N ALA A 95 -2.09 4.91 18.31
CA ALA A 95 -0.88 4.19 17.94
C ALA A 95 -0.59 4.25 16.43
N LEU A 96 -1.64 4.24 15.60
CA LEU A 96 -1.51 4.50 14.16
C LEU A 96 -1.06 5.94 13.92
N ASP A 97 -1.70 6.93 14.54
CA ASP A 97 -1.35 8.34 14.36
C ASP A 97 0.11 8.62 14.74
N ALA A 98 0.59 8.06 15.86
CA ALA A 98 1.98 8.17 16.27
C ALA A 98 2.95 7.54 15.25
N PHE A 99 2.54 6.47 14.58
CA PHE A 99 3.33 5.90 13.48
C PHE A 99 3.32 6.81 12.25
N LEU A 100 2.16 7.32 11.83
CA LEU A 100 2.04 8.23 10.67
C LEU A 100 2.87 9.51 10.86
N GLU A 101 2.90 10.06 12.08
CA GLU A 101 3.79 11.18 12.42
C GLU A 101 5.28 10.84 12.23
N ARG A 102 5.70 9.62 12.57
CA ARG A 102 7.08 9.17 12.28
C ARG A 102 7.34 9.08 10.78
N VAL A 103 6.37 8.62 9.99
CA VAL A 103 6.48 8.57 8.53
C VAL A 103 6.69 9.97 7.95
N ARG A 104 5.89 10.95 8.39
CA ARG A 104 6.00 12.36 7.97
C ARG A 104 7.39 12.93 8.22
N ARG A 105 7.98 12.64 9.38
CA ARG A 105 9.33 13.13 9.74
C ARG A 105 10.47 12.47 8.97
N LEU A 106 10.32 11.20 8.61
CA LEU A 106 11.39 10.42 7.97
C LEU A 106 11.32 10.41 6.44
N ASP A 107 10.22 10.92 5.87
CA ASP A 107 9.88 10.84 4.44
C ASP A 107 9.89 9.39 3.89
N ARG A 108 9.75 8.41 4.80
CA ARG A 108 9.65 6.97 4.51
C ARG A 108 9.06 6.22 5.70
N PRO A 109 8.36 5.10 5.47
CA PRO A 109 7.80 4.33 6.57
C PRO A 109 8.88 3.50 7.29
N PRO A 110 8.92 3.49 8.63
CA PRO A 110 9.77 2.59 9.40
C PRO A 110 9.43 1.12 9.10
N VAL A 111 10.42 0.33 8.72
CA VAL A 111 10.24 -1.10 8.33
C VAL A 111 9.98 -2.04 9.50
N ASP A 112 10.18 -1.59 10.75
CA ASP A 112 10.05 -2.39 11.97
C ASP A 112 8.60 -2.78 12.30
N ARG A 113 7.61 -2.02 11.83
CA ARG A 113 6.18 -2.27 12.12
C ARG A 113 5.31 -2.58 10.92
N ILE A 114 5.86 -2.56 9.71
CA ILE A 114 5.14 -3.03 8.53
C ILE A 114 5.26 -4.56 8.52
N ARG A 115 4.29 -5.25 9.13
CA ARG A 115 4.18 -6.69 8.94
C ARG A 115 4.06 -6.95 7.44
N ARG A 116 4.92 -7.81 6.88
CA ARG A 116 4.71 -8.35 5.53
C ARG A 116 3.38 -9.10 5.58
N ALA A 117 2.31 -8.47 5.11
CA ALA A 117 1.04 -9.13 4.88
C ALA A 117 1.29 -10.20 3.80
N HIS A 118 1.75 -11.37 4.22
CA HIS A 118 1.85 -12.54 3.38
C HIS A 118 0.40 -12.99 3.08
N ARG A 119 0.04 -12.89 1.80
CA ARG A 119 -1.14 -13.48 1.18
C ARG A 119 -2.46 -13.16 1.87
N THR A 120 -3.01 -11.97 1.63
CA THR A 120 -4.47 -11.85 1.59
C THR A 120 -4.93 -12.61 0.34
N PRO A 121 -5.72 -13.70 0.43
CA PRO A 121 -6.40 -14.23 -0.75
C PRO A 121 -7.30 -13.12 -1.31
N PRO A 122 -7.59 -13.12 -2.63
CA PRO A 122 -8.54 -12.17 -3.18
C PRO A 122 -9.85 -12.31 -2.41
N VAL A 123 -10.36 -11.21 -1.87
CA VAL A 123 -11.76 -11.13 -1.47
C VAL A 123 -12.53 -11.25 -2.78
N ILE A 124 -12.98 -12.45 -3.09
CA ILE A 124 -13.92 -12.68 -4.18
C ILE A 124 -15.24 -12.13 -3.68
N TRP A 125 -15.58 -10.91 -4.07
CA TRP A 125 -16.95 -10.41 -3.94
C TRP A 125 -17.82 -11.26 -4.86
N GLY A 126 -18.49 -12.23 -4.24
CA GLY A 126 -19.40 -13.14 -4.90
C GLY A 126 -20.82 -12.60 -4.90
N ARG A 127 -21.36 -12.49 -6.12
CA ARG A 127 -22.75 -12.27 -6.56
C ARG A 127 -23.25 -10.83 -6.62
#